data_AF-A0A1Q3V3M7-F1
#
_entry.id   AF-A0A1Q3V3M7-F1
#
_cell.length_a   1.000
_cell.length_b   1.000
_cell.length_c   1.000
_cell.angle_alpha   90.00
_cell.angle_beta   90.00
_cell.angle_gamma   90.00
#
_symmetry.space_group_name_H-M   'P 1'
#
loop_
_entity.id
_entity.type
_entity.pdbx_description
1 polymer ?
#
loop_
_entity_poly.entity_id
_entity_poly.type
_entity_poly.pdbx_seq_one_letter_code
_entity_poly.pdbx_strand_id
1 'polypeptide(L)'
;MSGPTGTTPELTAHCHLLTFDTGLFCVSLSEPPPPAYANPHFPGVRLSLPPGPVAEHAGITISTFRPDGWLDLDRPAALVHVAQGPARILLTIYHEAGQPREAAPRLAITQLVQGGQLPAAIPGTQPAPQGSAHGAAPGAMPGAAPGAAPGAAPTPGGSPSAPWSGGAARGAGPALPLPMAPTPPQVVTGFGGQQPSPNIVLHGADEPPATPLSDAELVAHVRNRGDVRVRMTDWIGLPGSRLWIEGFGLTLPHGWSPDDVEYQGVLAKTGTTPWMSTPRFCGSRGQTLPLLGFALRLRGAAARLYDCTYRASFIDGTTAGPVAQGQLCQSLSLAALEAFQITLLRR
;
A
#
# COMPACT_ATOMS: atom_id res chain seq x y z
N MET A 1 -3.00 44.03 24.61
CA MET A 1 -2.04 43.27 23.78
C MET A 1 -2.87 42.44 22.81
N SER A 2 -3.16 42.98 21.63
CA SER A 2 -3.89 42.27 20.59
C SER A 2 -2.91 41.29 19.93
N GLY A 3 -3.19 39.99 20.04
CA GLY A 3 -2.40 38.97 19.33
C GLY A 3 -2.52 39.16 17.82
N PRO A 4 -1.52 38.69 17.03
CA PRO A 4 -1.60 38.78 15.58
C PRO A 4 -2.81 37.98 15.09
N THR A 5 -3.75 38.66 14.43
CA THR A 5 -4.82 38.06 13.64
C THR A 5 -4.17 37.44 12.40
N GLY A 6 -3.69 36.21 12.51
CA GLY A 6 -3.22 35.45 11.35
C GLY A 6 -4.39 35.23 10.39
N THR A 7 -4.28 35.76 9.18
CA THR A 7 -5.19 35.41 8.08
C THR A 7 -5.02 33.94 7.75
N THR A 8 -6.09 33.15 7.84
CA THR A 8 -6.08 31.75 7.39
C THR A 8 -5.71 31.71 5.91
N PRO A 9 -4.65 31.00 5.49
CA PRO A 9 -4.28 30.92 4.09
C PRO A 9 -5.36 30.17 3.30
N GLU A 10 -5.80 30.76 2.18
CA GLU A 10 -6.71 30.13 1.24
C GLU A 10 -5.92 29.25 0.26
N LEU A 11 -6.37 28.02 0.05
CA LEU A 11 -5.74 27.05 -0.84
C LEU A 11 -6.74 26.58 -1.90
N THR A 12 -6.29 26.51 -3.16
CA THR A 12 -7.08 25.89 -4.24
C THR A 12 -6.62 24.46 -4.46
N ALA A 13 -7.55 23.52 -4.58
CA ALA A 13 -7.25 22.11 -4.85
C ALA A 13 -7.80 21.68 -6.21
N HIS A 14 -6.96 20.99 -6.99
CA HIS A 14 -7.33 20.34 -8.24
C HIS A 14 -7.20 18.82 -8.08
N CYS A 15 -8.26 18.09 -8.43
CA CYS A 15 -8.30 16.64 -8.30
C CYS A 15 -8.33 15.99 -9.69
N HIS A 16 -7.47 15.00 -9.90
CA HIS A 16 -7.43 14.18 -11.11
C HIS A 16 -7.54 12.71 -10.74
N LEU A 17 -8.35 11.96 -11.49
CA LEU A 17 -8.53 10.55 -11.28
C LEU A 17 -7.76 9.78 -12.35
N LEU A 18 -6.66 9.16 -11.93
CA LEU A 18 -5.74 8.43 -12.79
C LEU A 18 -6.11 6.96 -12.81
N THR A 19 -5.95 6.31 -13.96
CA THR A 19 -6.15 4.86 -14.11
C THR A 19 -4.82 4.21 -14.44
N PHE A 20 -4.47 3.15 -13.70
CA PHE A 20 -3.22 2.40 -13.85
C PHE A 20 -3.54 0.94 -14.11
N ASP A 21 -2.86 0.35 -15.09
CA ASP A 21 -2.85 -1.10 -15.28
C ASP A 21 -1.99 -1.79 -14.21
N THR A 22 -1.99 -3.12 -14.22
CA THR A 22 -1.12 -3.92 -13.34
C THR A 22 0.35 -3.59 -13.60
N GLY A 23 1.11 -3.28 -12.55
CA GLY A 23 2.54 -2.99 -12.65
C GLY A 23 3.07 -2.06 -11.56
N LEU A 24 4.32 -1.64 -11.73
CA LEU A 24 4.99 -0.64 -10.88
C LEU A 24 5.23 0.63 -11.69
N PHE A 25 4.80 1.76 -11.16
CA PHE A 25 4.90 3.06 -11.80
C PHE A 25 5.65 4.03 -10.88
N CYS A 26 6.50 4.88 -11.47
CA CYS A 26 7.02 6.07 -10.84
C CYS A 26 6.17 7.25 -11.29
N VAL A 27 5.60 7.97 -10.31
CA VAL A 27 4.90 9.23 -10.51
C VAL A 27 5.82 10.32 -9.96
N SER A 28 6.34 11.18 -10.84
CA SER A 28 7.26 12.24 -10.46
C SER A 28 6.76 13.62 -10.85
N LEU A 29 6.93 14.59 -9.97
CA LEU A 29 6.79 16.01 -10.27
C LEU A 29 8.04 16.49 -11.01
N SER A 30 7.86 17.33 -12.02
CA SER A 30 8.93 18.14 -12.56
C SER A 30 8.74 19.59 -12.16
N GLU A 31 9.84 20.32 -12.10
CA GLU A 31 9.82 21.76 -11.87
C GLU A 31 8.91 22.46 -12.88
N PRO A 32 8.09 23.45 -12.42
CA PRO A 32 7.29 24.26 -13.32
C PRO A 32 8.18 25.17 -14.17
N PRO A 33 7.70 25.64 -15.33
CA PRO A 33 8.34 26.75 -16.00
C PRO A 33 8.31 28.00 -15.09
N PRO A 34 9.34 28.88 -15.15
CA PRO A 34 9.38 30.12 -14.35
C PRO A 34 8.14 31.01 -14.53
N PRO A 35 7.75 31.81 -13.52
CA PRO A 35 8.46 32.01 -12.25
C PRO A 35 8.29 30.84 -11.28
N ALA A 36 9.37 30.51 -10.56
CA ALA A 36 9.37 29.46 -9.54
C ALA A 36 8.40 29.79 -8.41
N TYR A 37 7.93 28.76 -7.71
CA TYR A 37 7.05 28.93 -6.55
C TYR A 37 7.74 29.78 -5.48
N ALA A 38 7.02 30.79 -4.97
CA ALA A 38 7.52 31.61 -3.86
C ALA A 38 7.69 30.78 -2.57
N ASN A 39 6.89 29.72 -2.40
CA ASN A 39 6.96 28.77 -1.30
C ASN A 39 7.41 27.38 -1.81
N PRO A 40 8.54 26.83 -1.34
CA PRO A 40 9.07 25.55 -1.81
C PRO A 40 8.22 24.34 -1.38
N HIS A 41 7.34 24.49 -0.38
CA HIS A 41 6.40 23.44 0.02
C HIS A 41 5.16 23.36 -0.87
N PHE A 42 4.99 24.32 -1.79
CA PHE A 42 3.93 24.32 -2.78
C PHE A 42 4.50 24.13 -4.19
N PRO A 43 3.77 23.45 -5.07
CA PRO A 43 2.47 22.82 -4.89
C PRO A 43 2.60 21.58 -4.01
N GLY A 44 1.66 21.43 -3.08
CA GLY A 44 1.55 20.20 -2.30
C GLY A 44 0.83 19.17 -3.16
N VAL A 45 1.47 18.05 -3.47
CA VAL A 45 0.84 16.99 -4.25
C VAL A 45 0.63 15.75 -3.40
N ARG A 46 -0.55 15.15 -3.52
CA ARG A 46 -0.92 13.94 -2.78
C ARG A 46 -1.54 12.90 -3.70
N LEU A 47 -1.06 11.67 -3.57
CA LEU A 47 -1.68 10.50 -4.15
C LEU A 47 -2.48 9.78 -3.05
N SER A 48 -3.72 9.41 -3.34
CA SER A 48 -4.55 8.63 -2.43
C SER A 48 -5.44 7.65 -3.17
N LEU A 49 -6.04 6.73 -2.43
CA LEU A 49 -7.18 6.00 -2.95
C LEU A 49 -8.33 6.97 -3.24
N PRO A 50 -9.14 6.74 -4.29
CA PRO A 50 -10.37 7.47 -4.51
C PRO A 50 -11.32 7.32 -3.31
N PRO A 51 -12.20 8.30 -3.08
CA PRO A 51 -13.26 8.15 -2.08
C PRO A 51 -14.19 7.02 -2.50
N GLY A 52 -14.54 6.16 -1.55
CA GLY A 52 -15.38 4.98 -1.77
C GLY A 52 -14.93 3.79 -0.94
N PRO A 53 -15.59 2.64 -1.11
CA PRO A 53 -15.22 1.42 -0.41
C PRO A 53 -13.78 1.01 -0.77
N VAL A 54 -12.92 0.91 0.24
CA VAL A 54 -11.50 0.57 0.07
C VAL A 54 -11.31 -0.80 -0.60
N ALA A 55 -12.28 -1.71 -0.45
CA ALA A 55 -12.28 -3.01 -1.11
C ALA A 55 -12.23 -2.91 -2.65
N GLU A 56 -12.75 -1.83 -3.23
CA GLU A 56 -12.69 -1.55 -4.69
C GLU A 56 -11.29 -1.14 -5.15
N HIS A 57 -10.37 -0.94 -4.21
CA HIS A 57 -9.01 -0.47 -4.43
C HIS A 57 -7.97 -1.43 -3.81
N ALA A 58 -8.35 -2.70 -3.64
CA ALA A 58 -7.46 -3.73 -3.12
C ALA A 58 -6.23 -3.92 -4.04
N GLY A 59 -5.07 -4.18 -3.43
CA GLY A 59 -3.84 -4.43 -4.18
C GLY A 59 -3.15 -3.18 -4.71
N ILE A 60 -3.62 -1.97 -4.36
CA ILE A 60 -2.90 -0.72 -4.62
C ILE A 60 -1.99 -0.42 -3.42
N THR A 61 -0.74 -0.08 -3.69
CA THR A 61 0.18 0.48 -2.69
C THR A 61 0.84 1.73 -3.26
N ILE A 62 0.73 2.82 -2.50
CA ILE A 62 1.40 4.08 -2.79
C ILE A 62 2.57 4.20 -1.82
N SER A 63 3.76 4.45 -2.33
CA SER A 63 4.98 4.64 -1.57
C SER A 63 5.58 6.00 -1.88
N THR A 64 5.78 6.82 -0.85
CA THR A 64 6.41 8.13 -0.97
C THR A 64 7.70 8.17 -0.17
N PHE A 65 8.49 9.22 -0.36
CA PHE A 65 9.73 9.44 0.39
C PHE A 65 9.59 10.47 1.52
N ARG A 66 8.37 11.01 1.73
CA ARG A 66 8.05 11.83 2.90
C ARG A 66 7.17 11.04 3.88
N PRO A 67 7.44 11.10 5.20
CA PRO A 67 6.64 10.41 6.21
C PRO A 67 5.15 10.75 6.22
N ASP A 68 4.80 11.97 5.79
CA ASP A 68 3.43 12.47 5.75
C ASP A 68 2.68 12.11 4.46
N GLY A 69 3.33 11.45 3.50
CA GLY A 69 2.71 11.01 2.25
C GLY A 69 2.60 12.08 1.17
N TRP A 70 3.19 13.27 1.39
CA TRP A 70 3.17 14.35 0.41
C TRP A 70 4.35 14.27 -0.56
N LEU A 71 4.15 14.80 -1.75
CA LEU A 71 5.21 15.07 -2.73
C LEU A 71 5.37 16.60 -2.82
N ASP A 72 6.62 17.02 -2.94
CA ASP A 72 7.05 18.41 -3.19
C ASP A 72 8.21 18.38 -4.18
N LEU A 73 8.81 19.55 -4.49
CA LEU A 73 9.93 19.60 -5.42
C LEU A 73 11.22 18.98 -4.88
N ASP A 74 11.39 18.88 -3.55
CA ASP A 74 12.57 18.28 -2.91
C ASP A 74 12.52 16.74 -2.95
N ARG A 75 11.31 16.17 -2.81
CA ARG A 75 11.02 14.73 -2.92
C ARG A 75 9.88 14.53 -3.92
N PRO A 76 10.19 14.66 -5.22
CA PRO A 76 9.16 14.78 -6.25
C PRO A 76 8.56 13.46 -6.67
N ALA A 77 8.98 12.32 -6.12
CA ALA A 77 8.60 11.01 -6.62
C ALA A 77 7.73 10.22 -5.64
N ALA A 78 6.82 9.43 -6.21
CA ALA A 78 6.13 8.35 -5.54
C ALA A 78 6.15 7.10 -6.42
N LEU A 79 6.18 5.95 -5.78
CA LEU A 79 5.99 4.66 -6.42
C LEU A 79 4.54 4.21 -6.23
N VAL A 80 3.92 3.78 -7.30
CA VAL A 80 2.58 3.21 -7.33
C VAL A 80 2.70 1.78 -7.78
N HIS A 81 2.38 0.85 -6.89
CA HIS A 81 2.28 -0.57 -7.21
C HIS A 81 0.81 -0.96 -7.32
N VAL A 82 0.43 -1.54 -8.46
CA VAL A 82 -0.90 -2.08 -8.72
C VAL A 82 -0.76 -3.58 -8.93
N ALA A 83 -1.20 -4.36 -7.94
CA ALA A 83 -1.15 -5.81 -7.99
C ALA A 83 -2.19 -6.42 -8.94
N GLN A 84 -3.36 -5.78 -9.05
CA GLN A 84 -4.47 -6.18 -9.95
C GLN A 84 -5.13 -4.92 -10.52
N GLY A 85 -5.20 -4.83 -11.85
CA GLY A 85 -5.73 -3.66 -12.56
C GLY A 85 -6.85 -3.99 -13.56
N PRO A 86 -7.48 -2.96 -14.15
CA PRO A 86 -7.17 -1.54 -13.99
C PRO A 86 -7.64 -0.97 -12.64
N ALA A 87 -6.80 -0.13 -12.03
CA ALA A 87 -7.01 0.46 -10.72
C ALA A 87 -7.00 2.00 -10.79
N ARG A 88 -7.78 2.66 -9.92
CA ARG A 88 -7.93 4.12 -9.91
C ARG A 88 -7.23 4.73 -8.71
N ILE A 89 -6.54 5.84 -8.93
CA ILE A 89 -5.84 6.62 -7.89
C ILE A 89 -6.22 8.09 -8.03
N LEU A 90 -6.53 8.73 -6.91
CA LEU A 90 -6.81 10.15 -6.85
C LEU A 90 -5.50 10.91 -6.66
N LEU A 91 -5.20 11.81 -7.59
CA LEU A 91 -4.16 12.82 -7.49
C LEU A 91 -4.81 14.13 -7.08
N THR A 92 -4.36 14.70 -5.96
CA THR A 92 -4.79 16.03 -5.53
C THR A 92 -3.59 16.97 -5.50
N ILE A 93 -3.72 18.10 -6.19
CA ILE A 93 -2.71 19.15 -6.27
C ILE A 93 -3.24 20.38 -5.55
N TYR A 94 -2.51 20.85 -4.55
CA TYR A 94 -2.84 22.03 -3.77
C TYR A 94 -1.95 23.20 -4.18
N HIS A 95 -2.57 24.34 -4.43
CA HIS A 95 -1.93 25.59 -4.80
C HIS A 95 -2.24 26.70 -3.81
N GLU A 96 -1.29 27.60 -3.64
CA GLU A 96 -1.51 28.86 -2.94
C GLU A 96 -2.46 29.78 -3.74
N ALA A 97 -3.36 30.48 -3.06
CA ALA A 97 -4.25 31.43 -3.69
C ALA A 97 -3.47 32.52 -4.44
N GLY A 98 -3.87 32.80 -5.68
CA GLY A 98 -3.23 33.82 -6.53
C GLY A 98 -2.09 33.30 -7.41
N GLN A 99 -1.66 32.04 -7.29
CA GLN A 99 -0.72 31.48 -8.25
C GLN A 99 -1.37 31.25 -9.63
N PRO A 100 -0.67 31.57 -10.74
CA PRO A 100 -1.16 31.27 -12.08
C PRO A 100 -1.32 29.76 -12.29
N ARG A 101 -2.39 29.34 -12.96
CA ARG A 101 -2.60 27.92 -13.32
C ARG A 101 -1.49 27.33 -14.20
N GLU A 102 -0.78 28.16 -14.98
CA GLU A 102 0.39 27.73 -15.76
C GLU A 102 1.59 27.33 -14.90
N ALA A 103 1.61 27.74 -13.63
CA ALA A 103 2.53 27.23 -12.63
C ALA A 103 2.08 25.88 -12.06
N ALA A 104 1.18 25.12 -12.71
CA ALA A 104 0.88 23.76 -12.28
C ALA A 104 2.14 22.86 -12.42
N PRO A 105 2.42 21.99 -11.43
CA PRO A 105 3.54 21.07 -11.54
C PRO A 105 3.25 20.11 -12.70
N ARG A 106 4.25 19.82 -13.55
CA ARG A 106 4.06 18.78 -14.55
C ARG A 106 4.27 17.43 -13.89
N LEU A 107 3.40 16.48 -14.23
CA LEU A 107 3.46 15.12 -13.75
C LEU A 107 4.06 14.23 -14.86
N ALA A 108 5.14 13.54 -14.56
CA ALA A 108 5.65 12.45 -15.39
C ALA A 108 5.28 11.11 -14.74
N ILE A 109 4.66 10.23 -15.52
CA ILE A 109 4.33 8.86 -15.09
C ILE A 109 5.15 7.91 -15.95
N THR A 110 6.05 7.17 -15.32
CA THR A 110 6.90 6.17 -15.99
C THR A 110 6.56 4.79 -15.46
N GLN A 111 6.20 3.86 -16.33
CA GLN A 111 6.07 2.46 -15.94
C GLN A 111 7.45 1.84 -15.79
N LEU A 112 7.78 1.39 -14.58
CA LEU A 112 9.08 0.77 -14.26
C LEU A 112 9.05 -0.75 -14.52
N VAL A 113 7.94 -1.39 -14.21
CA VAL A 113 7.72 -2.83 -14.41
C VAL A 113 6.34 -3.04 -15.02
N GLN A 114 6.30 -3.74 -16.15
CA GLN A 114 5.07 -4.14 -16.82
C GLN A 114 4.50 -5.40 -16.14
N GLY A 115 3.19 -5.45 -15.91
CA GLY A 115 2.52 -6.54 -15.19
C GLY A 115 2.86 -7.93 -15.75
N GLY A 116 3.68 -8.66 -15.00
CA GLY A 116 4.17 -10.00 -15.33
C GLY A 116 5.41 -10.35 -14.50
N GLN A 117 5.21 -11.08 -13.40
CA GLN A 117 6.23 -11.59 -12.48
C GLN A 117 6.95 -10.57 -11.56
N LEU A 118 6.41 -10.35 -10.36
CA LEU A 118 7.28 -10.34 -9.17
C LEU A 118 7.74 -11.80 -8.96
N PRO A 119 8.99 -12.08 -8.55
CA PRO A 119 9.44 -13.46 -8.33
C PRO A 119 8.45 -14.17 -7.42
N ALA A 120 7.89 -15.28 -7.94
CA ALA A 120 6.97 -16.10 -7.18
C ALA A 120 7.62 -16.46 -5.83
N ALA A 121 6.85 -16.32 -4.76
CA ALA A 121 7.19 -16.91 -3.48
C ALA A 121 7.60 -18.37 -3.70
N ILE A 122 8.67 -18.78 -3.02
CA ILE A 122 9.19 -20.15 -3.07
C ILE A 122 8.01 -21.10 -2.81
N PRO A 123 7.68 -22.02 -3.75
CA PRO A 123 6.56 -22.94 -3.58
C PRO A 123 6.71 -23.74 -2.29
N GLY A 124 5.60 -23.83 -1.55
CA GLY A 124 5.57 -24.24 -0.16
C GLY A 124 6.26 -25.56 0.16
N THR A 125 7.03 -25.55 1.24
CA THR A 125 7.23 -26.74 2.06
C THR A 125 5.90 -27.07 2.74
N GLN A 126 5.27 -28.17 2.29
CA GLN A 126 4.21 -28.85 3.04
C GLN A 126 4.60 -29.01 4.52
N PRO A 127 3.67 -28.80 5.47
CA PRO A 127 3.90 -29.22 6.85
C PRO A 127 4.05 -30.75 6.86
N ALA A 128 5.18 -31.23 7.38
CA ALA A 128 5.38 -32.66 7.61
C ALA A 128 4.30 -33.22 8.57
N PRO A 129 3.81 -34.45 8.36
CA PRO A 129 2.83 -35.06 9.25
C PRO A 129 3.47 -35.29 10.63
N GLN A 130 2.73 -34.94 11.68
CA GLN A 130 3.13 -35.18 13.07
C GLN A 130 3.15 -36.69 13.33
N GLY A 131 4.35 -37.26 13.33
CA GLY A 131 4.61 -38.60 13.85
C GLY A 131 4.66 -38.57 15.37
N SER A 132 3.71 -39.24 16.00
CA SER A 132 3.68 -39.55 17.43
C SER A 132 4.86 -40.45 17.81
N ALA A 133 5.71 -39.99 18.74
CA ALA A 133 6.74 -40.81 19.34
C ALA A 133 6.53 -40.93 20.85
N HIS A 134 5.96 -42.07 21.27
CA HIS A 134 6.17 -42.66 22.58
C HIS A 134 7.66 -43.00 22.75
N GLY A 135 8.16 -42.88 23.98
CA GLY A 135 9.59 -42.79 24.27
C GLY A 135 10.40 -44.08 24.18
N ALA A 136 11.73 -43.90 24.26
CA ALA A 136 12.68 -44.81 24.88
C ALA A 136 14.02 -44.09 25.09
N ALA A 137 14.66 -44.43 26.20
CA ALA A 137 15.90 -43.87 26.75
C ALA A 137 17.18 -44.40 26.02
N PRO A 138 18.39 -43.91 26.36
CA PRO A 138 19.53 -43.77 25.44
C PRO A 138 20.58 -44.89 25.53
N GLY A 139 21.44 -45.00 24.50
CA GLY A 139 22.65 -45.82 24.55
C GLY A 139 23.66 -45.55 23.43
N ALA A 140 24.87 -45.16 23.84
CA ALA A 140 26.20 -45.38 23.24
C ALA A 140 26.64 -44.68 21.92
N MET A 141 27.46 -43.63 22.11
CA MET A 141 28.82 -43.28 21.57
C MET A 141 29.41 -43.93 20.28
N PRO A 142 30.41 -43.27 19.63
CA PRO A 142 30.53 -43.16 18.17
C PRO A 142 31.68 -43.97 17.53
N GLY A 143 31.62 -44.13 16.21
CA GLY A 143 32.69 -44.69 15.36
C GLY A 143 32.86 -43.89 14.06
N ALA A 144 34.12 -43.70 13.65
CA ALA A 144 34.60 -42.66 12.76
C ALA A 144 34.47 -42.91 11.23
N ALA A 145 34.43 -41.78 10.51
CA ALA A 145 34.89 -41.37 9.15
C ALA A 145 35.73 -42.34 8.25
N PRO A 146 36.14 -41.96 7.01
CA PRO A 146 35.68 -40.95 6.02
C PRO A 146 35.56 -41.53 4.58
N GLY A 147 35.20 -40.72 3.57
CA GLY A 147 35.67 -40.97 2.20
C GLY A 147 34.90 -40.38 1.01
N ALA A 148 35.59 -39.50 0.28
CA ALA A 148 35.58 -39.31 -1.18
C ALA A 148 34.38 -38.61 -1.89
N ALA A 149 34.68 -37.40 -2.38
CA ALA A 149 34.16 -36.81 -3.63
C ALA A 149 35.07 -37.25 -4.82
N PRO A 150 34.98 -36.69 -6.05
CA PRO A 150 33.86 -36.13 -6.83
C PRO A 150 33.81 -36.68 -8.29
N GLY A 151 32.89 -36.19 -9.11
CA GLY A 151 32.91 -36.29 -10.58
C GLY A 151 31.52 -36.62 -11.15
N ALA A 152 31.06 -36.14 -12.30
CA ALA A 152 31.56 -35.20 -13.28
C ALA A 152 30.34 -34.78 -14.14
N ALA A 153 30.42 -33.61 -14.78
CA ALA A 153 29.51 -33.20 -15.85
C ALA A 153 29.56 -34.16 -17.06
N PRO A 154 28.52 -34.20 -17.90
CA PRO A 154 28.66 -33.48 -19.18
C PRO A 154 27.36 -32.85 -19.74
N THR A 155 27.50 -31.69 -20.39
CA THR A 155 26.74 -31.29 -21.60
C THR A 155 27.51 -31.81 -22.83
N PRO A 156 27.03 -31.76 -24.10
CA PRO A 156 25.98 -30.90 -24.67
C PRO A 156 25.10 -31.54 -25.78
N GLY A 157 24.17 -30.74 -26.33
CA GLY A 157 23.90 -30.77 -27.77
C GLY A 157 22.43 -30.90 -28.21
N GLY A 158 22.02 -29.98 -29.09
CA GLY A 158 21.20 -30.33 -30.25
C GLY A 158 19.75 -29.84 -30.26
N SER A 159 19.52 -28.63 -30.80
CA SER A 159 18.29 -28.31 -31.52
C SER A 159 18.20 -29.13 -32.82
N PRO A 160 16.99 -29.34 -33.35
CA PRO A 160 16.75 -28.80 -34.70
C PRO A 160 15.37 -28.18 -34.90
N SER A 161 15.33 -27.25 -35.85
CA SER A 161 14.19 -26.52 -36.37
C SER A 161 13.74 -27.08 -37.74
N ALA A 162 12.56 -26.60 -38.17
CA ALA A 162 12.01 -26.51 -39.54
C ALA A 162 10.89 -27.53 -39.89
N PRO A 163 10.15 -27.34 -41.00
CA PRO A 163 9.31 -26.18 -41.37
C PRO A 163 7.92 -26.63 -41.90
N TRP A 164 6.97 -25.72 -42.10
CA TRP A 164 5.86 -25.97 -43.05
C TRP A 164 5.45 -24.69 -43.78
N SER A 165 5.33 -24.81 -45.10
CA SER A 165 4.99 -23.79 -46.08
C SER A 165 3.84 -24.28 -46.98
N GLY A 166 2.99 -23.34 -47.40
CA GLY A 166 2.04 -23.46 -48.54
C GLY A 166 0.74 -24.21 -48.22
N GLY A 167 -0.42 -23.90 -48.80
CA GLY A 167 -0.79 -22.98 -49.88
C GLY A 167 -2.31 -23.10 -50.15
N ALA A 168 -2.83 -22.17 -50.95
CA ALA A 168 -4.23 -21.76 -51.09
C ALA A 168 -5.24 -22.75 -51.72
N ALA A 169 -6.53 -22.53 -51.45
CA ALA A 169 -7.62 -22.77 -52.41
C ALA A 169 -8.81 -21.81 -52.16
N ARG A 170 -9.39 -21.33 -53.27
CA ARG A 170 -10.46 -20.32 -53.40
C ARG A 170 -11.86 -20.92 -53.24
N GLY A 171 -12.83 -20.14 -52.76
CA GLY A 171 -14.27 -20.44 -52.88
C GLY A 171 -15.16 -19.32 -52.31
N ALA A 172 -16.11 -18.83 -53.10
CA ALA A 172 -16.91 -17.62 -52.90
C ALA A 172 -17.98 -17.70 -51.79
N GLY A 173 -18.32 -16.55 -51.19
CA GLY A 173 -19.18 -16.40 -50.01
C GLY A 173 -20.70 -16.40 -50.24
N PRO A 174 -21.47 -15.98 -49.22
CA PRO A 174 -22.41 -14.89 -49.42
C PRO A 174 -22.24 -13.73 -48.41
N ALA A 175 -22.96 -12.64 -48.70
CA ALA A 175 -22.75 -11.26 -48.25
C ALA A 175 -22.94 -10.97 -46.76
N LEU A 176 -22.10 -10.07 -46.24
CA LEU A 176 -22.21 -9.43 -44.92
C LEU A 176 -23.10 -8.17 -45.00
N PRO A 177 -23.85 -7.82 -43.94
CA PRO A 177 -24.54 -6.54 -43.85
C PRO A 177 -23.55 -5.36 -43.69
N LEU A 178 -23.90 -4.23 -44.32
CA LEU A 178 -23.13 -2.99 -44.36
C LEU A 178 -22.96 -2.36 -42.95
N PRO A 179 -21.84 -1.67 -42.67
CA PRO A 179 -21.63 -0.95 -41.42
C PRO A 179 -22.55 0.28 -41.32
N MET A 180 -23.16 0.47 -40.16
CA MET A 180 -23.94 1.66 -39.83
C MET A 180 -23.06 2.92 -39.88
N ALA A 181 -23.60 3.97 -40.49
CA ALA A 181 -22.93 5.27 -40.64
C ALA A 181 -22.68 5.94 -39.27
N PRO A 182 -21.59 6.73 -39.12
CA PRO A 182 -21.31 7.47 -37.89
C PRO A 182 -22.28 8.63 -37.69
N THR A 183 -22.79 8.76 -36.47
CA THR A 183 -23.62 9.89 -36.01
C THR A 183 -22.80 11.19 -36.01
N PRO A 184 -23.30 12.32 -36.56
CA PRO A 184 -22.56 13.58 -36.54
C PRO A 184 -22.45 14.16 -35.11
N PRO A 185 -21.37 14.91 -34.81
CA PRO A 185 -21.18 15.52 -33.50
C PRO A 185 -22.26 16.58 -33.24
N GLN A 186 -22.90 16.51 -32.08
CA GLN A 186 -23.79 17.56 -31.58
C GLN A 186 -22.93 18.70 -31.01
N VAL A 187 -23.03 19.87 -31.61
CA VAL A 187 -22.44 21.10 -31.06
C VAL A 187 -23.42 21.65 -30.02
N VAL A 188 -23.05 21.58 -28.74
CA VAL A 188 -23.77 22.29 -27.67
C VAL A 188 -23.14 23.67 -27.53
N THR A 189 -23.78 24.68 -28.13
CA THR A 189 -23.54 26.10 -27.84
C THR A 189 -24.41 26.53 -26.66
N GLY A 190 -23.78 26.79 -25.51
CA GLY A 190 -24.45 27.43 -24.37
C GLY A 190 -23.78 27.13 -23.03
N PHE A 191 -22.77 27.91 -22.65
CA PHE A 191 -22.36 28.02 -21.25
C PHE A 191 -22.99 29.29 -20.67
N GLY A 192 -24.20 29.15 -20.14
CA GLY A 192 -24.87 30.19 -19.38
C GLY A 192 -25.54 29.57 -18.18
N GLY A 193 -25.06 29.87 -16.97
CA GLY A 193 -25.78 29.55 -15.73
C GLY A 193 -24.89 29.16 -14.55
N GLN A 194 -24.62 30.16 -13.70
CA GLN A 194 -24.36 30.10 -12.27
C GLN A 194 -23.26 29.14 -11.75
N GLN A 195 -22.09 29.72 -11.48
CA GLN A 195 -21.09 29.16 -10.56
C GLN A 195 -21.72 29.10 -9.16
N PRO A 196 -21.93 27.91 -8.54
CA PRO A 196 -22.35 27.89 -7.14
C PRO A 196 -21.17 28.32 -6.27
N SER A 197 -21.42 29.28 -5.38
CA SER A 197 -20.51 29.64 -4.29
C SER A 197 -20.18 28.39 -3.47
N PRO A 198 -18.92 28.17 -3.04
CA PRO A 198 -18.59 27.04 -2.17
C PRO A 198 -19.07 27.36 -0.76
N ASN A 199 -20.35 27.08 -0.46
CA ASN A 199 -20.81 27.00 0.92
C ASN A 199 -20.48 25.59 1.44
N ILE A 200 -19.25 25.39 1.91
CA ILE A 200 -18.93 24.25 2.78
C ILE A 200 -19.66 24.49 4.10
N VAL A 201 -20.81 23.85 4.27
CA VAL A 201 -21.45 23.70 5.58
C VAL A 201 -20.78 22.50 6.25
N LEU A 202 -19.95 22.74 7.27
CA LEU A 202 -19.53 21.69 8.18
C LEU A 202 -20.78 21.22 8.94
N HIS A 203 -21.35 20.09 8.52
CA HIS A 203 -22.38 19.43 9.31
C HIS A 203 -21.75 18.92 10.61
N GLY A 204 -21.96 19.66 11.70
CA GLY A 204 -21.93 19.10 13.04
C GLY A 204 -23.13 18.16 13.16
N ALA A 205 -22.95 16.90 12.80
CA ALA A 205 -23.88 15.86 13.19
C ALA A 205 -23.64 15.55 14.67
N ASP A 206 -24.59 15.95 15.50
CA ASP A 206 -24.70 15.49 16.88
C ASP A 206 -25.15 14.01 16.82
N GLU A 207 -24.18 13.09 16.89
CA GLU A 207 -24.39 11.63 16.89
C GLU A 207 -24.44 11.13 18.35
N PRO A 208 -25.48 10.39 18.78
CA PRO A 208 -25.44 9.72 20.09
C PRO A 208 -24.32 8.66 20.09
N PRO A 209 -23.53 8.54 21.18
CA PRO A 209 -22.22 7.92 21.12
C PRO A 209 -22.33 6.42 20.87
N ALA A 210 -22.02 5.98 19.66
CA ALA A 210 -21.45 4.65 19.50
C ALA A 210 -20.12 4.64 20.24
N THR A 211 -19.90 3.65 21.11
CA THR A 211 -18.68 3.52 21.90
C THR A 211 -17.48 3.74 20.99
N PRO A 212 -16.69 4.80 21.20
CA PRO A 212 -15.68 5.16 20.23
C PRO A 212 -14.60 4.07 20.21
N LEU A 213 -14.14 3.74 18.99
CA LEU A 213 -12.92 2.98 18.75
C LEU A 213 -11.67 3.60 19.44
N SER A 214 -11.81 4.77 20.07
CA SER A 214 -10.76 5.52 20.76
C SER A 214 -10.11 4.78 21.92
N ASP A 215 -10.77 3.74 22.45
CA ASP A 215 -10.28 2.99 23.61
C ASP A 215 -9.51 1.72 23.21
N ALA A 216 -9.44 1.41 21.90
CA ALA A 216 -8.55 0.37 21.42
C ALA A 216 -7.09 0.83 21.59
N GLU A 217 -6.26 -0.03 22.18
CA GLU A 217 -4.85 0.28 22.46
C GLU A 217 -3.94 -0.56 21.56
N LEU A 218 -2.90 0.07 21.04
CA LEU A 218 -1.84 -0.55 20.25
C LEU A 218 -0.53 -0.46 21.02
N VAL A 219 0.11 -1.61 21.20
CA VAL A 219 1.45 -1.71 21.80
C VAL A 219 2.44 -2.19 20.77
N ALA A 220 3.62 -1.58 20.70
CA ALA A 220 4.74 -2.10 19.91
C ALA A 220 6.03 -2.09 20.73
N HIS A 221 6.85 -3.11 20.53
CA HIS A 221 8.22 -3.12 21.04
C HIS A 221 9.13 -2.45 20.02
N VAL A 222 9.64 -1.27 20.37
CA VAL A 222 10.53 -0.48 19.51
C VAL A 222 11.97 -0.67 19.97
N ARG A 223 12.86 -0.99 19.03
CA ARG A 223 14.28 -1.22 19.33
C ARG A 223 14.89 -0.04 20.10
N ASN A 224 15.65 -0.34 21.15
CA ASN A 224 16.30 0.63 22.05
C ASN A 224 15.34 1.58 22.81
N ARG A 225 14.02 1.37 22.71
CA ARG A 225 13.00 2.15 23.42
C ARG A 225 12.10 1.29 24.30
N GLY A 226 11.88 0.04 23.94
CA GLY A 226 11.00 -0.90 24.64
C GLY A 226 9.55 -0.78 24.18
N ASP A 227 8.62 -1.22 25.04
CA ASP A 227 7.18 -1.23 24.73
C ASP A 227 6.62 0.20 24.77
N VAL A 228 6.12 0.67 23.62
CA VAL A 228 5.39 1.93 23.45
C VAL A 228 3.91 1.63 23.27
N ARG A 229 3.06 2.47 23.85
CA ARG A 229 1.59 2.33 23.83
C ARG A 229 0.96 3.59 23.29
N VAL A 230 -0.02 3.43 22.40
CA VAL A 230 -0.82 4.51 21.81
C VAL A 230 -2.25 4.03 21.60
N ARG A 231 -3.18 4.95 21.31
CA ARG A 231 -4.50 4.55 20.80
C ARG A 231 -4.34 3.93 19.42
N MET A 232 -5.18 2.96 19.08
CA MET A 232 -5.06 2.18 17.84
C MET A 232 -5.00 3.02 16.57
N THR A 233 -5.65 4.20 16.56
CA THR A 233 -5.66 5.10 15.41
C THR A 233 -4.53 6.13 15.39
N ASP A 234 -3.74 6.21 16.45
CA ASP A 234 -2.55 7.07 16.50
C ASP A 234 -1.35 6.33 15.85
N TRP A 235 -0.30 7.08 15.51
CA TRP A 235 0.95 6.46 15.04
C TRP A 235 1.61 5.69 16.18
N ILE A 236 1.91 4.41 15.96
CA ILE A 236 2.85 3.67 16.81
C ILE A 236 4.25 3.70 16.18
N GLY A 237 5.26 3.89 17.02
CA GLY A 237 6.59 4.27 16.53
C GLY A 237 6.66 5.75 16.14
N LEU A 238 7.76 6.15 15.52
CA LEU A 238 7.96 7.52 15.04
C LEU A 238 8.49 7.47 13.61
N PRO A 239 7.73 7.95 12.61
CA PRO A 239 8.20 8.03 11.23
C PRO A 239 9.49 8.86 11.12
N GLY A 240 10.47 8.38 10.35
CA GLY A 240 11.80 8.97 10.19
C GLY A 240 12.76 8.73 11.34
N SER A 241 12.37 8.01 12.40
CA SER A 241 13.24 7.76 13.57
C SER A 241 14.36 6.76 13.31
N ARG A 242 14.21 5.90 12.29
CA ARG A 242 15.10 4.77 12.02
C ARG A 242 15.20 3.74 13.16
N LEU A 243 14.30 3.81 14.15
CA LEU A 243 14.12 2.79 15.17
C LEU A 243 13.03 1.84 14.72
N TRP A 244 13.36 0.56 14.54
CA TRP A 244 12.38 -0.41 14.05
C TRP A 244 11.53 -1.03 15.15
N ILE A 245 10.37 -1.52 14.72
CA ILE A 245 9.44 -2.30 15.51
C ILE A 245 9.84 -3.78 15.41
N GLU A 246 10.03 -4.44 16.56
CA GLU A 246 10.32 -5.89 16.65
C GLU A 246 9.04 -6.72 16.74
N GLY A 247 7.96 -6.11 17.22
CA GLY A 247 6.67 -6.75 17.34
C GLY A 247 5.59 -5.78 17.83
N PHE A 248 4.34 -6.16 17.67
CA PHE A 248 3.19 -5.39 18.12
C PHE A 248 2.03 -6.29 18.57
N GLY A 249 1.10 -5.72 19.33
CA GLY A 249 -0.16 -6.35 19.71
C GLY A 249 -1.23 -5.31 19.95
N LEU A 250 -2.48 -5.75 19.96
CA LEU A 250 -3.63 -4.89 20.20
C LEU A 250 -4.36 -5.32 21.47
N THR A 251 -5.02 -4.36 22.10
CA THR A 251 -6.05 -4.58 23.10
C THR A 251 -7.33 -3.91 22.60
N LEU A 252 -8.39 -4.70 22.44
CA LEU A 252 -9.66 -4.20 21.91
C LEU A 252 -10.54 -3.63 23.05
N PRO A 253 -11.37 -2.64 22.74
CA PRO A 253 -12.24 -2.02 23.73
C PRO A 253 -13.37 -2.96 24.14
N HIS A 254 -14.07 -2.62 25.22
CA HIS A 254 -15.21 -3.40 25.67
C HIS A 254 -16.29 -3.51 24.57
N GLY A 255 -16.90 -4.69 24.45
CA GLY A 255 -17.90 -4.98 23.41
C GLY A 255 -17.32 -5.53 22.09
N TRP A 256 -16.00 -5.53 21.92
CA TRP A 256 -15.33 -6.23 20.82
C TRP A 256 -14.86 -7.61 21.27
N SER A 257 -15.06 -8.62 20.43
CA SER A 257 -14.47 -9.93 20.62
C SER A 257 -12.97 -9.88 20.32
N PRO A 258 -12.10 -10.61 21.05
CA PRO A 258 -10.69 -10.75 20.69
C PRO A 258 -10.47 -11.24 19.25
N ASP A 259 -11.43 -11.98 18.71
CA ASP A 259 -11.41 -12.50 17.34
C ASP A 259 -11.95 -11.52 16.28
N ASP A 260 -12.45 -10.33 16.67
CA ASP A 260 -12.93 -9.32 15.72
C ASP A 260 -11.77 -8.64 14.95
N VAL A 261 -10.53 -8.78 15.43
CA VAL A 261 -9.32 -8.27 14.77
C VAL A 261 -8.24 -9.34 14.76
N GLU A 262 -7.75 -9.65 13.55
CA GLU A 262 -6.60 -10.51 13.34
C GLU A 262 -5.47 -9.74 12.66
N TYR A 263 -4.23 -10.09 13.00
CA TYR A 263 -3.03 -9.48 12.43
C TYR A 263 -1.90 -10.49 12.26
N GLN A 264 -0.97 -10.14 11.38
CA GLN A 264 0.27 -10.88 11.13
C GLN A 264 1.42 -9.90 10.87
N GLY A 265 2.64 -10.36 11.13
CA GLY A 265 3.88 -9.63 10.87
C GLY A 265 4.70 -10.30 9.78
N VAL A 266 5.52 -9.52 9.08
CA VAL A 266 6.48 -10.02 8.09
C VAL A 266 7.86 -10.11 8.73
N LEU A 267 8.47 -11.29 8.69
CA LEU A 267 9.79 -11.57 9.23
C LEU A 267 10.77 -11.90 8.09
N ALA A 268 12.01 -11.40 8.18
CA ALA A 268 12.99 -11.48 7.10
C ALA A 268 13.28 -12.89 6.57
N LYS A 269 13.28 -13.92 7.43
CA LYS A 269 13.68 -15.29 7.07
C LYS A 269 12.51 -16.26 6.94
N THR A 270 11.41 -16.02 7.65
CA THR A 270 10.29 -16.96 7.76
C THR A 270 9.05 -16.50 7.02
N GLY A 271 9.09 -15.34 6.36
CA GLY A 271 7.92 -14.75 5.71
C GLY A 271 6.92 -14.23 6.72
N THR A 272 5.63 -14.41 6.45
CA THR A 272 4.56 -13.97 7.33
C THR A 272 4.36 -14.90 8.53
N THR A 273 4.10 -14.34 9.70
CA THR A 273 3.56 -15.11 10.83
C THR A 273 2.17 -15.67 10.47
N PRO A 274 1.66 -16.70 11.18
CA PRO A 274 0.23 -17.00 11.13
C PRO A 274 -0.62 -15.78 11.48
N TRP A 275 -1.86 -15.75 11.00
CA TRP A 275 -2.85 -14.79 11.49
C TRP A 275 -3.13 -15.05 12.98
N MET A 276 -3.10 -13.98 13.77
CA MET A 276 -3.31 -14.04 15.20
C MET A 276 -4.38 -13.06 15.65
N SER A 277 -5.28 -13.52 16.50
CA SER A 277 -6.26 -12.68 17.18
C SER A 277 -5.63 -11.93 18.35
N THR A 278 -6.22 -10.80 18.69
CA THR A 278 -6.01 -10.08 19.97
C THR A 278 -6.17 -11.07 21.15
N PRO A 279 -5.45 -10.93 22.27
CA PRO A 279 -4.38 -9.96 22.57
C PRO A 279 -2.97 -10.51 22.28
N ARG A 280 -2.82 -11.52 21.41
CA ARG A 280 -1.52 -12.19 21.19
C ARG A 280 -0.48 -11.22 20.65
N PHE A 281 0.75 -11.28 21.14
CA PHE A 281 1.80 -10.43 20.60
C PHE A 281 2.39 -11.01 19.30
N CYS A 282 2.47 -10.20 18.26
CA CYS A 282 3.04 -10.54 16.96
C CYS A 282 4.49 -10.06 16.84
N GLY A 283 5.43 -10.97 16.61
CA GLY A 283 6.86 -10.66 16.53
C GLY A 283 7.59 -10.96 17.84
N SER A 284 8.68 -10.25 18.11
CA SER A 284 9.55 -10.49 19.26
C SER A 284 9.73 -9.25 20.14
N ARG A 285 10.23 -9.45 21.37
CA ARG A 285 10.72 -8.39 22.25
C ARG A 285 12.17 -8.63 22.59
N GLY A 286 13.02 -7.60 22.49
CA GLY A 286 14.43 -7.64 22.89
C GLY A 286 15.30 -8.59 22.07
N GLN A 287 14.84 -9.07 20.91
CA GLN A 287 15.62 -9.98 20.06
C GLN A 287 16.32 -9.26 18.91
N THR A 288 16.13 -7.95 18.77
CA THR A 288 16.75 -7.13 17.70
C THR A 288 16.33 -7.60 16.30
N LEU A 289 15.22 -8.34 16.18
CA LEU A 289 14.67 -8.80 14.91
C LEU A 289 13.55 -7.85 14.46
N PRO A 290 13.72 -7.11 13.35
CA PRO A 290 12.69 -6.21 12.85
C PRO A 290 11.52 -6.98 12.21
N LEU A 291 10.32 -6.44 12.38
CA LEU A 291 9.26 -6.66 11.39
C LEU A 291 9.60 -5.89 10.12
N LEU A 292 9.35 -6.49 8.95
CA LEU A 292 9.53 -5.85 7.63
C LEU A 292 8.20 -5.30 7.07
N GLY A 293 7.12 -5.53 7.80
CA GLY A 293 5.76 -5.19 7.39
C GLY A 293 4.74 -5.91 8.26
N PHE A 294 3.47 -5.67 7.96
CA PHE A 294 2.35 -6.28 8.67
C PHE A 294 1.10 -6.34 7.79
N ALA A 295 0.11 -7.10 8.23
CA ALA A 295 -1.25 -6.98 7.73
C ALA A 295 -2.23 -7.11 8.89
N LEU A 296 -3.38 -6.46 8.76
CA LEU A 296 -4.47 -6.50 9.72
C LEU A 296 -5.79 -6.71 8.98
N ARG A 297 -6.70 -7.50 9.54
CA ARG A 297 -8.05 -7.67 8.99
C ARG A 297 -9.10 -7.66 10.09
N LEU A 298 -10.24 -7.07 9.78
CA LEU A 298 -11.42 -7.16 10.63
C LEU A 298 -12.15 -8.47 10.37
N ARG A 299 -12.78 -8.99 11.42
CA ARG A 299 -13.64 -10.18 11.39
C ARG A 299 -14.94 -9.87 12.14
N GLY A 300 -15.83 -10.86 12.21
CA GLY A 300 -17.00 -10.81 13.09
C GLY A 300 -17.85 -9.55 12.93
N ALA A 301 -18.16 -8.90 14.05
CA ALA A 301 -18.98 -7.70 14.08
C ALA A 301 -18.24 -6.48 13.51
N ALA A 302 -16.94 -6.39 13.78
CA ALA A 302 -16.11 -5.29 13.28
C ALA A 302 -16.09 -5.20 11.75
N ALA A 303 -15.96 -6.32 11.05
CA ALA A 303 -15.93 -6.36 9.59
C ALA A 303 -17.24 -5.91 8.92
N ARG A 304 -18.36 -5.95 9.65
CA ARG A 304 -19.67 -5.47 9.16
C ARG A 304 -19.83 -3.97 9.31
N LEU A 305 -19.25 -3.41 10.38
CA LEU A 305 -19.48 -2.02 10.79
C LEU A 305 -18.40 -1.06 10.31
N TYR A 306 -17.19 -1.57 10.02
CA TYR A 306 -16.04 -0.72 9.72
C TYR A 306 -15.29 -1.14 8.46
N ASP A 307 -14.74 -0.13 7.80
CA ASP A 307 -13.64 -0.28 6.86
C ASP A 307 -12.32 -0.01 7.56
N CYS A 308 -11.29 -0.78 7.20
CA CYS A 308 -9.97 -0.69 7.78
C CYS A 308 -8.91 -0.47 6.70
N THR A 309 -8.08 0.55 6.90
CA THR A 309 -6.86 0.80 6.12
C THR A 309 -5.68 1.03 7.06
N TYR A 310 -4.48 0.90 6.53
CA TYR A 310 -3.27 1.20 7.28
C TYR A 310 -2.16 1.71 6.39
N ARG A 311 -1.21 2.42 7.00
CA ARG A 311 0.02 2.89 6.37
C ARG A 311 1.21 2.68 7.28
N ALA A 312 2.39 2.66 6.69
CA ALA A 312 3.65 2.43 7.37
C ALA A 312 4.76 3.37 6.89
N SER A 313 5.76 3.55 7.73
CA SER A 313 7.06 4.14 7.41
C SER A 313 8.15 3.11 7.67
N PHE A 314 9.24 3.17 6.90
CA PHE A 314 10.34 2.20 6.95
C PHE A 314 11.68 2.91 7.10
N ILE A 315 12.67 2.20 7.65
CA ILE A 315 13.98 2.76 7.99
C ILE A 315 14.78 3.28 6.78
N ASP A 316 14.41 2.87 5.56
CA ASP A 316 15.02 3.37 4.31
C ASP A 316 14.42 4.70 3.84
N GLY A 317 13.48 5.26 4.60
CA GLY A 317 12.82 6.53 4.33
C GLY A 317 11.60 6.42 3.42
N THR A 318 11.23 5.22 2.99
CA THR A 318 10.00 4.99 2.24
C THR A 318 8.78 4.90 3.16
N THR A 319 7.62 5.24 2.63
CA THR A 319 6.32 4.93 3.22
C THR A 319 5.60 3.86 2.38
N ALA A 320 4.58 3.23 2.95
CA ALA A 320 3.64 2.41 2.20
C ALA A 320 2.22 2.66 2.67
N GLY A 321 1.28 2.79 1.73
CA GLY A 321 -0.15 2.87 1.97
C GLY A 321 -0.79 4.19 1.56
N PRO A 322 -2.10 4.37 1.82
CA PRO A 322 -2.95 3.46 2.56
C PRO A 322 -3.13 2.11 1.85
N VAL A 323 -3.05 1.04 2.62
CA VAL A 323 -3.24 -0.36 2.19
C VAL A 323 -4.57 -0.86 2.77
N ALA A 324 -5.32 -1.61 1.96
CA ALA A 324 -6.58 -2.21 2.39
C ALA A 324 -6.36 -3.34 3.39
N GLN A 325 -7.33 -3.56 4.28
CA GLN A 325 -7.29 -4.68 5.21
C GLN A 325 -7.03 -6.03 4.53
N GLY A 326 -6.28 -6.88 5.23
CA GLY A 326 -5.87 -8.20 4.76
C GLY A 326 -4.65 -8.21 3.82
N GLN A 327 -4.23 -7.06 3.29
CA GLN A 327 -3.09 -6.94 2.37
C GLN A 327 -1.78 -6.62 3.11
N LEU A 328 -0.64 -7.08 2.62
CA LEU A 328 0.64 -6.76 3.26
C LEU A 328 1.00 -5.28 3.06
N CYS A 329 1.26 -4.58 4.16
CA CYS A 329 1.89 -3.27 4.18
C CYS A 329 3.37 -3.45 4.48
N GLN A 330 4.19 -3.32 3.45
CA GLN A 330 5.65 -3.47 3.48
C GLN A 330 6.27 -2.56 2.40
N SER A 331 7.52 -2.16 2.58
CA SER A 331 8.27 -1.47 1.52
C SER A 331 8.67 -2.45 0.41
N LEU A 332 8.89 -1.93 -0.79
CA LEU A 332 9.37 -2.73 -1.93
C LEU A 332 10.76 -3.33 -1.69
N SER A 333 11.60 -2.61 -0.94
CA SER A 333 12.93 -3.03 -0.52
C SER A 333 12.93 -4.03 0.65
N LEU A 334 11.76 -4.28 1.26
CA LEU A 334 11.61 -5.02 2.52
C LEU A 334 12.47 -4.43 3.66
N ALA A 335 12.62 -3.10 3.69
CA ALA A 335 13.22 -2.39 4.81
C ALA A 335 12.42 -2.60 6.11
N ALA A 336 13.09 -2.47 7.26
CA ALA A 336 12.47 -2.64 8.56
C ALA A 336 11.35 -1.61 8.81
N LEU A 337 10.24 -2.08 9.36
CA LEU A 337 9.09 -1.28 9.79
C LEU A 337 9.50 -0.40 10.97
N GLU A 338 9.37 0.92 10.84
CA GLU A 338 9.72 1.86 11.91
C GLU A 338 8.49 2.45 12.62
N ALA A 339 7.41 2.61 11.88
CA ALA A 339 6.17 3.16 12.39
C ALA A 339 4.99 2.72 11.53
N PHE A 340 3.79 2.65 12.11
CA PHE A 340 2.56 2.48 11.34
C PHE A 340 1.36 3.12 12.03
N GLN A 341 0.30 3.28 11.25
CA GLN A 341 -0.98 3.80 11.70
C GLN A 341 -2.12 3.00 11.07
N ILE A 342 -3.13 2.71 11.88
CA ILE A 342 -4.38 2.08 11.43
C ILE A 342 -5.47 3.15 11.36
N THR A 343 -6.32 3.08 10.35
CA THR A 343 -7.49 3.94 10.19
C THR A 343 -8.72 3.06 10.07
N LEU A 344 -9.71 3.36 10.91
CA LEU A 344 -11.01 2.71 10.93
C LEU A 344 -12.07 3.74 10.61
N LEU A 345 -12.87 3.47 9.58
CA LEU A 345 -13.98 4.31 9.17
C LEU A 345 -15.27 3.52 9.35
N ARG A 346 -16.28 4.14 9.95
CA ARG A 346 -17.60 3.53 10.07
C ARG A 346 -18.30 3.56 8.71
N ARG A 347 -18.97 2.45 8.37
CA ARG A 347 -19.83 2.35 7.19
C ARG A 347 -21.20 2.97 7.40
#